data_AF-A0A8T2T6B4-F1
#
_entry.id   AF-A0A8T2T6B4-F1
#
_cell.length_a   1.000
_cell.length_b   1.000
_cell.length_c   1.000
_cell.angle_alpha   90.00
_cell.angle_beta   90.00
_cell.angle_gamma   90.00
#
_symmetry.space_group_name_H-M   'P 1'
#
loop_
_entity.id
_entity.type
_entity.pdbx_description
1 polymer ?
#
loop_
_entity_poly.entity_id
_entity_poly.type
_entity_poly.pdbx_seq_one_letter_code
_entity_poly.pdbx_strand_id
1 'polypeptide(L)'
;MAKLSINAPQAIALIGSHTVGRVHCVHLVSRLYPTVDPTLNASYADYLKIRCPSPNPDPTAVEYSRNDRGTPMIFDNNYYKNVIELKGLLRLDNALFLDPRTKPYVMRMAQDRDYFNEQFIAGMSILTEHNVLTGSEGEIRKNCQWVN
;
A
#
# COMPACT_ATOMS: atom_id res chain seq x y z
N MET A 1 2.37 -13.82 4.08
CA MET A 1 1.16 -14.15 3.29
C MET A 1 1.09 -15.63 2.90
N ALA A 2 2.19 -16.30 2.54
CA ALA A 2 2.17 -17.74 2.21
C ALA A 2 1.57 -18.66 3.29
N LYS A 3 1.74 -18.35 4.58
CA LYS A 3 1.12 -19.08 5.69
C LYS A 3 -0.42 -18.99 5.73
N LEU A 4 -0.99 -18.03 5.00
CA LEU A 4 -2.43 -17.78 4.89
C LEU A 4 -3.00 -18.36 3.59
N SER A 5 -2.26 -19.20 2.85
CA SER A 5 -2.65 -19.68 1.51
C SER A 5 -2.87 -18.58 0.46
N ILE A 6 -2.36 -17.37 0.71
CA ILE A 6 -2.36 -16.25 -0.24
C ILE A 6 -1.14 -16.40 -1.16
N ASN A 7 -1.39 -16.50 -2.46
CA ASN A 7 -0.35 -16.63 -3.49
C ASN A 7 0.28 -15.27 -3.85
N ALA A 8 1.32 -15.29 -4.70
CA ALA A 8 2.04 -14.08 -5.09
C ALA A 8 1.17 -12.98 -5.75
N PRO A 9 0.36 -13.26 -6.80
CA PRO A 9 -0.47 -12.22 -7.41
C PRO A 9 -1.52 -11.64 -6.45
N GLN A 10 -2.13 -12.48 -5.60
CA GLN A 10 -3.07 -12.01 -4.56
C GLN A 10 -2.36 -11.12 -3.53
N ALA A 11 -1.17 -11.52 -3.06
CA ALA A 11 -0.38 -10.72 -2.12
C ALA A 11 -0.01 -9.35 -2.71
N ILE A 12 0.40 -9.33 -3.98
CA ILE A 12 0.74 -8.10 -4.69
C ILE A 12 -0.52 -7.24 -4.87
N ALA A 13 -1.66 -7.84 -5.22
CA ALA A 13 -2.96 -7.18 -5.31
C ALA A 13 -3.35 -6.51 -3.98
N LEU A 14 -3.22 -7.22 -2.85
CA LEU A 14 -3.55 -6.70 -1.53
C LEU A 14 -2.74 -5.45 -1.15
N ILE A 15 -1.46 -5.39 -1.52
CA ILE A 15 -0.63 -4.19 -1.34
C ILE A 15 -1.18 -3.01 -2.17
N GLY A 16 -1.85 -3.30 -3.29
CA GLY A 16 -2.59 -2.34 -4.11
C GLY A 16 -3.70 -1.60 -3.36
N SER A 17 -4.06 -1.99 -2.14
CA SER A 17 -4.89 -1.15 -1.24
C SER A 17 -4.33 0.27 -1.07
N HIS A 18 -3.02 0.45 -1.28
CA HIS A 18 -2.37 1.76 -1.35
C HIS A 18 -2.82 2.62 -2.56
N THR A 19 -3.78 2.20 -3.38
CA THR A 19 -4.48 3.10 -4.32
C THR A 19 -5.27 4.22 -3.62
N VAL A 20 -5.68 4.00 -2.36
CA VAL A 20 -6.34 5.02 -1.54
C VAL A 20 -5.56 5.34 -0.27
N GLY A 21 -5.89 6.47 0.35
CA GLY A 21 -5.35 6.86 1.65
C GLY A 21 -4.07 7.69 1.57
N ARG A 22 -3.32 7.69 2.68
CA ARG A 22 -2.17 8.57 2.90
C ARG A 22 -1.13 7.90 3.81
N VAL A 23 0.11 8.31 3.67
CA VAL A 23 1.21 7.91 4.57
C VAL A 23 1.81 9.16 5.21
N HIS A 24 1.95 9.10 6.54
CA HIS A 24 2.55 10.17 7.33
C HIS A 24 4.05 10.32 7.06
N CYS A 25 4.57 11.54 7.13
CA CYS A 25 5.96 11.85 6.79
C CYS A 25 6.98 11.07 7.63
N VAL A 26 6.67 10.69 8.86
CA VAL A 26 7.52 9.82 9.70
C VAL A 26 7.92 8.50 9.00
N HIS A 27 7.10 8.01 8.07
CA HIS A 27 7.38 6.80 7.29
C HIS A 27 8.05 7.09 5.93
N LEU A 28 8.17 8.35 5.54
CA LEU A 28 8.69 8.78 4.23
C LEU A 28 10.08 9.43 4.34
N VAL A 29 10.38 10.10 5.44
CA VAL A 29 11.60 10.93 5.57
C VAL A 29 12.90 10.15 5.42
N SER A 30 12.92 8.87 5.78
CA SER A 30 14.08 7.99 5.57
C SER A 30 14.40 7.74 4.08
N ARG A 31 13.47 8.04 3.17
CA ARG A 31 13.69 8.01 1.72
C ARG A 31 14.04 9.37 1.13
N LEU A 32 13.98 10.45 1.91
CA LEU A 32 14.16 11.82 1.45
C LEU A 32 15.42 12.48 2.01
N TYR A 33 15.86 12.07 3.21
CA TYR A 33 16.93 12.71 3.97
C TYR A 33 17.90 11.70 4.60
N PRO A 34 19.20 12.06 4.79
CA PRO A 34 19.83 13.26 4.23
C PRO A 34 19.97 13.20 2.70
N THR A 35 19.96 11.99 2.15
CA THR A 35 20.05 11.72 0.72
C THR A 35 18.77 11.06 0.24
N VAL A 36 18.31 11.43 -0.95
CA VAL A 36 17.13 10.82 -1.57
C VAL A 36 17.43 9.37 -1.94
N ASP A 37 16.49 8.48 -1.66
CA ASP A 37 16.54 7.08 -2.06
C ASP A 37 16.67 6.97 -3.60
N PRO A 38 17.73 6.32 -4.13
CA PRO A 38 17.97 6.23 -5.57
C PRO A 38 16.89 5.42 -6.31
N THR A 39 16.08 4.65 -5.59
CA THR A 39 14.95 3.89 -6.15
C THR A 39 13.67 4.70 -6.26
N LEU A 40 13.69 5.98 -5.89
CA LEU A 40 12.57 6.91 -5.96
C LEU A 40 12.74 7.85 -7.15
N ASN A 41 11.68 8.08 -7.91
CA ASN A 41 11.69 9.04 -9.01
C ASN A 41 12.10 10.44 -8.49
N ALA A 42 13.13 11.05 -9.10
CA ALA A 42 13.69 12.32 -8.63
C ALA A 42 12.65 13.46 -8.57
N SER A 43 11.86 13.64 -9.63
CA SER A 43 10.80 14.67 -9.65
C SER A 43 9.73 14.41 -8.59
N TYR A 44 9.50 13.15 -8.25
CA TYR A 44 8.57 12.79 -7.21
C TYR A 44 9.16 13.01 -5.81
N ALA A 45 10.45 12.76 -5.64
CA ALA A 45 11.17 13.09 -4.41
C ALA A 45 11.12 14.60 -4.11
N ASP A 46 11.24 15.46 -5.13
CA ASP A 46 11.09 16.91 -4.97
C ASP A 46 9.69 17.28 -4.47
N TYR A 47 8.65 16.69 -5.07
CA TYR A 47 7.29 16.84 -4.56
C TYR A 47 7.15 16.34 -3.11
N LEU A 48 7.74 15.20 -2.76
CA LEU A 48 7.65 14.65 -1.41
C LEU A 48 8.40 15.50 -0.38
N LYS A 49 9.50 16.17 -0.75
CA LYS A 49 10.17 17.15 0.11
C LYS A 49 9.31 18.38 0.38
N ILE A 50 8.43 18.78 -0.54
CA ILE A 50 7.44 19.83 -0.27
C ILE A 50 6.40 19.35 0.76
N ARG A 51 6.00 18.08 0.68
CA ARG A 51 5.03 17.48 1.62
C ARG A 51 5.63 17.15 2.99
N CYS A 52 6.90 16.79 3.03
CA CYS A 52 7.66 16.37 4.19
C CYS A 52 8.98 17.18 4.24
N PRO A 53 8.93 18.45 4.65
CA PRO A 53 10.05 19.38 4.52
C PRO A 53 11.17 19.14 5.55
N SER A 54 10.84 18.52 6.68
CA SER A 54 11.75 18.25 7.78
C SER A 54 12.26 16.80 7.75
N PRO A 55 13.55 16.54 8.04
CA PRO A 55 14.04 15.19 8.30
C PRO A 55 13.47 14.61 9.61
N ASN A 56 12.98 15.46 10.52
CA ASN A 56 12.40 15.08 11.80
C ASN A 56 10.95 15.62 11.87
N PRO A 57 9.99 14.94 11.23
CA PRO A 57 8.59 15.36 11.21
C PRO A 57 7.95 15.11 12.57
N ASP A 58 7.06 16.00 13.01
CA ASP A 58 6.29 15.83 14.24
C ASP A 58 5.26 14.71 14.04
N PRO A 59 5.28 13.62 14.85
CA PRO A 59 4.33 12.51 14.72
C PRO A 59 2.86 12.90 14.93
N THR A 60 2.59 14.06 15.54
CA THR A 60 1.24 14.56 15.83
C THR A 60 0.75 15.60 14.82
N ALA A 61 1.64 16.11 13.97
CA ALA A 61 1.30 17.09 12.96
C ALA A 61 0.58 16.45 11.77
N VAL A 62 -0.09 17.27 10.97
CA VAL A 62 -0.80 16.82 9.78
C VAL A 62 0.14 16.84 8.56
N GLU A 63 1.19 16.02 8.62
CA GLU A 63 2.24 15.95 7.59
C GLU A 63 2.18 14.60 6.84
N TYR A 64 1.66 14.61 5.62
CA TYR A 64 1.49 13.39 4.84
C TYR A 64 1.51 13.63 3.33
N SER A 65 1.72 12.54 2.59
CA SER A 65 1.40 12.43 1.16
C SER A 65 0.30 11.40 0.92
N ARG A 66 -0.50 11.62 -0.12
CA ARG A 66 -1.47 10.63 -0.61
C ARG A 66 -0.72 9.49 -1.29
N ASN A 67 -1.16 8.24 -1.06
CA ASN A 67 -0.52 7.06 -1.64
C ASN A 67 -0.59 7.06 -3.17
N ASP A 68 -1.72 7.53 -3.71
CA ASP A 68 -1.96 7.78 -5.12
C ASP A 68 -2.26 9.27 -5.33
N ARG A 69 -1.57 9.92 -6.27
CA ARG A 69 -1.82 11.33 -6.61
C ARG A 69 -2.77 11.53 -7.78
N GLY A 70 -2.90 10.54 -8.65
CA GLY A 70 -3.78 10.61 -9.81
C GLY A 70 -5.24 10.43 -9.38
N THR A 71 -5.50 9.42 -8.56
CA THR A 71 -6.87 9.02 -8.18
C THR A 71 -7.00 8.72 -6.68
N PRO A 72 -6.56 9.62 -5.77
CA PRO A 72 -6.40 9.33 -4.33
C PRO A 72 -7.62 8.83 -3.54
N MET A 73 -8.82 8.96 -4.12
CA MET A 73 -10.10 8.61 -3.50
C MET A 73 -10.85 7.52 -4.27
N ILE A 74 -10.26 6.98 -5.33
CA ILE A 74 -10.84 5.94 -6.17
C ILE A 74 -10.01 4.68 -5.92
N PHE A 75 -10.69 3.58 -5.64
CA PHE A 75 -10.01 2.29 -5.58
C PHE A 75 -9.81 1.78 -7.01
N ASP A 76 -8.60 1.91 -7.55
CA ASP A 76 -8.27 1.49 -8.90
C ASP A 76 -6.81 1.00 -9.02
N ASN A 77 -6.36 0.73 -10.25
CA ASN A 77 -5.01 0.24 -10.51
C ASN A 77 -3.98 1.35 -10.76
N ASN A 78 -4.32 2.62 -10.54
CA ASN A 78 -3.40 3.74 -10.75
C ASN A 78 -2.21 3.69 -9.78
N TYR A 79 -2.37 3.05 -8.62
CA TYR A 79 -1.26 2.69 -7.72
C TYR A 79 -0.13 1.97 -8.46
N TYR A 80 -0.43 0.94 -9.25
CA TYR A 80 0.61 0.19 -9.97
C TYR A 80 1.23 0.99 -11.12
N LYS A 81 0.45 1.88 -11.75
CA LYS A 81 0.98 2.83 -12.74
C LYS A 81 2.02 3.76 -12.11
N ASN A 82 1.73 4.30 -10.93
CA ASN A 82 2.69 5.09 -10.16
C ASN A 82 3.93 4.27 -9.77
N VAL A 83 3.75 3.02 -9.33
CA VAL A 83 4.86 2.12 -8.92
C VAL A 83 5.82 1.82 -10.07
N ILE A 84 5.32 1.60 -11.29
CA ILE A 84 6.16 1.38 -12.49
C ILE A 84 7.02 2.62 -12.81
N GLU A 85 6.51 3.81 -12.50
CA GLU A 85 7.24 5.07 -12.65
C GLU A 85 8.16 5.39 -11.46
N LEU A 86 8.33 4.45 -10.52
CA LEU A 86 9.08 4.58 -9.27
C LEU A 86 8.52 5.69 -8.35
N LYS A 87 7.19 5.91 -8.41
CA LYS A 87 6.45 6.90 -7.62
C LYS A 87 5.67 6.29 -6.45
N GLY A 88 6.02 5.08 -6.00
CA GLY A 88 5.52 4.52 -4.75
C GLY A 88 6.07 5.27 -3.52
N LEU A 89 5.22 5.49 -2.51
CA LEU A 89 5.59 6.25 -1.31
C LEU A 89 6.57 5.47 -0.43
N LEU A 90 6.22 4.22 -0.12
CA LEU A 90 7.03 3.35 0.71
C LEU A 90 8.11 2.65 -0.13
N ARG A 91 9.23 2.29 0.50
CA ARG A 91 10.27 1.52 -0.18
C ARG A 91 9.74 0.18 -0.71
N LEU A 92 8.83 -0.44 0.03
CA LEU A 92 8.16 -1.68 -0.38
C LEU A 92 7.40 -1.49 -1.70
N ASP A 93 6.71 -0.36 -1.89
CA ASP A 93 5.91 -0.12 -3.09
C ASP A 93 6.79 -0.19 -4.35
N ASN A 94 7.93 0.53 -4.36
CA ASN A 94 8.88 0.48 -5.49
C ASN A 94 9.61 -0.87 -5.58
N ALA A 95 9.87 -1.52 -4.45
CA ALA A 95 10.50 -2.84 -4.44
C ALA A 95 9.66 -3.90 -5.19
N LEU A 96 8.33 -3.78 -5.20
CA LEU A 96 7.46 -4.67 -5.98
C LEU A 96 7.77 -4.64 -7.48
N PHE A 97 8.12 -3.48 -8.03
CA PHE A 97 8.48 -3.37 -9.45
C PHE A 97 9.95 -3.72 -9.72
N LEU A 98 10.83 -3.45 -8.75
CA LEU A 98 12.26 -3.69 -8.91
C LEU A 98 12.64 -5.16 -8.75
N ASP A 99 11.89 -5.94 -7.96
CA ASP A 99 12.15 -7.37 -7.77
C ASP A 99 11.66 -8.17 -9.00
N PRO A 100 12.52 -8.96 -9.67
CA PRO A 100 12.15 -9.74 -10.85
C PRO A 100 11.01 -10.73 -10.61
N ARG A 101 10.83 -11.20 -9.37
CA ARG A 101 9.79 -12.18 -9.01
C ARG A 101 8.40 -11.55 -8.96
N THR A 102 8.31 -10.27 -8.63
CA THR A 102 7.03 -9.55 -8.48
C THR A 102 6.72 -8.63 -9.65
N LYS A 103 7.75 -8.18 -10.37
CA LYS A 103 7.64 -7.26 -11.52
C LYS A 103 6.60 -7.69 -12.56
N PRO A 104 6.51 -8.96 -13.02
CA PRO A 104 5.53 -9.37 -14.02
C PRO A 104 4.09 -9.15 -13.55
N TYR A 105 3.82 -9.40 -12.26
CA TYR A 105 2.49 -9.17 -11.69
C TYR A 105 2.19 -7.69 -11.57
N VAL A 106 3.13 -6.85 -11.11
CA VAL A 106 2.96 -5.39 -11.04
C VAL A 106 2.61 -4.81 -12.41
N MET A 107 3.33 -5.22 -13.47
CA MET A 107 3.05 -4.80 -14.83
C MET A 107 1.63 -5.22 -15.27
N ARG A 108 1.24 -6.45 -14.96
CA ARG A 108 -0.10 -6.95 -15.27
C ARG A 108 -1.19 -6.18 -14.52
N MET A 109 -1.02 -5.92 -13.23
CA MET A 109 -1.97 -5.11 -12.44
C MET A 109 -2.13 -3.70 -13.01
N ALA A 110 -1.04 -3.06 -13.46
CA ALA A 110 -1.10 -1.72 -14.06
C ALA A 110 -1.78 -1.69 -15.42
N GLN A 111 -1.63 -2.75 -16.21
CA GLN A 111 -2.22 -2.87 -17.55
C GLN A 111 -3.70 -3.27 -17.52
N ASP A 112 -4.07 -4.13 -16.57
CA ASP A 112 -5.39 -4.77 -16.50
C ASP A 112 -6.01 -4.53 -15.13
N ARG A 113 -6.98 -3.61 -15.09
CA ARG A 113 -7.72 -3.26 -13.88
C ARG A 113 -8.58 -4.43 -13.38
N ASP A 114 -9.12 -5.23 -14.28
CA ASP A 114 -10.01 -6.33 -13.90
C ASP A 114 -9.20 -7.46 -13.27
N TYR A 115 -8.02 -7.77 -13.82
CA TYR A 115 -7.07 -8.67 -13.17
C TYR A 115 -6.67 -8.20 -11.76
N PHE A 116 -6.41 -6.90 -11.59
CA PHE A 116 -6.18 -6.34 -10.25
C PHE A 116 -7.34 -6.60 -9.29
N ASN A 117 -8.56 -6.26 -9.72
CA ASN A 117 -9.76 -6.45 -8.91
C ASN A 117 -9.99 -7.93 -8.55
N GLU A 118 -9.85 -8.84 -9.51
CA GLU A 118 -10.02 -10.28 -9.30
C GLU A 118 -9.04 -10.82 -8.25
N GLN A 119 -7.75 -10.49 -8.39
CA GLN A 119 -6.73 -10.95 -7.43
C GLN A 119 -6.90 -10.29 -6.06
N PHE A 120 -7.34 -9.03 -6.04
CA PHE A 120 -7.64 -8.32 -4.80
C PHE A 120 -8.79 -8.98 -4.04
N ILE A 121 -9.90 -9.25 -4.72
CA ILE A 121 -11.07 -9.92 -4.14
C ILE A 121 -10.67 -11.30 -3.63
N ALA A 122 -9.98 -12.11 -4.45
CA ALA A 122 -9.54 -13.44 -4.05
C ALA A 122 -8.62 -13.42 -2.80
N GLY A 123 -7.68 -12.48 -2.74
CA GLY A 123 -6.80 -12.30 -1.58
C GLY A 123 -7.56 -11.82 -0.35
N MET A 124 -8.50 -10.89 -0.52
CA MET A 124 -9.29 -10.30 0.57
C MET A 124 -10.25 -11.33 1.17
N SER A 125 -10.92 -12.14 0.35
CA SER A 125 -11.79 -13.23 0.83
C SER A 125 -11.05 -14.17 1.78
N ILE A 126 -9.81 -14.54 1.44
CA ILE A 126 -8.96 -15.37 2.31
C ILE A 126 -8.66 -14.65 3.63
N LEU A 127 -8.35 -13.35 3.60
CA LEU A 127 -8.08 -12.58 4.82
C LEU A 127 -9.31 -12.45 5.72
N THR A 128 -10.50 -12.27 5.15
CA THR A 128 -11.74 -12.08 5.90
C THR A 128 -12.25 -13.34 6.58
N GLU A 129 -11.86 -14.51 6.08
CA GLU A 129 -12.28 -15.81 6.59
C GLU A 129 -11.20 -16.51 7.43
N HIS A 130 -10.02 -15.91 7.54
CA HIS A 130 -8.90 -16.52 8.26
C HIS A 130 -9.07 -16.43 9.78
N ASN A 131 -9.08 -17.59 10.45
CA ASN A 131 -9.11 -17.73 11.91
C ASN A 131 -10.29 -16.96 12.56
N VAL A 132 -11.45 -17.03 11.91
CA VAL A 132 -12.70 -16.43 12.41
C VAL A 132 -13.29 -17.27 13.54
N LEU A 133 -13.98 -16.61 14.46
CA LEU A 133 -14.75 -17.26 15.52
C LEU A 133 -16.15 -17.62 14.98
N THR A 134 -16.58 -18.86 15.18
CA THR A 134 -17.83 -19.39 14.61
C THR A 134 -18.73 -20.02 15.69
N GLY A 135 -20.03 -20.12 15.41
CA GLY A 135 -20.98 -20.77 16.32
C GLY A 135 -21.03 -20.09 17.69
N SER A 136 -20.59 -20.79 18.74
CA SER A 136 -20.50 -20.27 20.11
C SER A 136 -19.09 -19.79 20.49
N GLU A 137 -18.15 -19.72 19.55
CA GLU A 137 -16.83 -19.13 19.78
C GLU A 137 -16.96 -17.60 19.80
N GLY A 138 -16.54 -16.97 20.90
CA GLY A 138 -16.60 -15.52 21.05
C GLY A 138 -17.99 -14.99 21.43
N GLU A 139 -18.30 -13.76 20.99
CA GLU A 139 -19.52 -13.05 21.33
C GLU A 139 -19.89 -11.99 20.28
N ILE A 140 -21.16 -11.57 20.30
CA ILE A 140 -21.61 -10.37 19.58
C ILE A 140 -21.45 -9.17 20.52
N ARG A 141 -20.41 -8.35 20.29
CA ARG A 141 -20.13 -7.16 21.10
C ARG A 141 -21.22 -6.11 20.94
N LYS A 142 -21.70 -5.58 22.06
CA LYS A 142 -22.60 -4.40 22.08
C LYS A 142 -21.87 -3.10 21.76
N ASN A 143 -20.57 -3.05 22.08
CA ASN A 143 -19.68 -1.95 21.76
C ASN A 143 -18.33 -2.54 21.33
N CYS A 144 -17.84 -2.23 20.13
CA CYS A 144 -16.60 -2.80 19.59
C CYS A 144 -15.36 -2.50 20.46
N GLN A 145 -15.41 -1.47 21.29
CA GLN A 145 -14.32 -1.03 22.18
C GLN A 145 -14.19 -1.87 23.45
N TRP A 146 -15.22 -2.63 23.84
CA TRP A 146 -15.27 -3.35 25.12
C TRP A 146 -15.74 -4.80 24.92
N VAL A 147 -15.26 -5.72 25.76
CA VAL A 147 -15.86 -7.04 25.93
C VAL A 147 -17.20 -6.86 26.67
N ASN A 148 -18.20 -7.70 26.36
CA ASN A 148 -19.49 -7.62 27.06
C ASN A 148 -19.41 -8.01 28.54
#